data_AF-V2G7R4-F1
#
_entry.id   AF-V2G7R4-F1
#
_cell.length_a   1.000
_cell.length_b   1.000
_cell.length_c   1.000
_cell.angle_alpha   90.00
_cell.angle_beta   90.00
_cell.angle_gamma   90.00
#
_symmetry.space_group_name_H-M   'P 1'
#
loop_
_entity.id
_entity.type
_entity.pdbx_description
1 polymer ?
#
loop_
_entity_poly.entity_id
_entity_poly.type
_entity_poly.pdbx_seq_one_letter_code
_entity_poly.pdbx_strand_id
1 'polypeptide(L)' 'MPLTTEPNLARPDDFYEALIDMHRDLDDAQSQAANARLILLLANHIGDHETLLSALRSAREAETASA' A
#
# COMPACT_ATOMS: atom_id res chain seq x y z
N MET A 1 -11.70 12.29 2.40
CA MET A 1 -10.61 13.25 2.07
C MET A 1 -10.12 12.93 0.65
N PRO A 2 -9.46 13.83 -0.10
CA PRO A 2 -8.90 13.42 -1.40
C PRO A 2 -7.72 12.46 -1.19
N LEU A 3 -7.51 11.55 -2.15
CA LEU A 3 -6.36 10.65 -2.17
C LEU A 3 -5.07 11.45 -2.35
N THR A 4 -4.09 11.28 -1.46
CA THR A 4 -2.75 11.86 -1.61
C THR A 4 -1.88 10.93 -2.45
N THR A 5 -1.53 11.36 -3.66
CA THR A 5 -0.64 10.63 -4.60
C THR A 5 0.80 11.14 -4.57
N GLU A 6 1.05 12.21 -3.83
CA GLU A 6 2.38 12.81 -3.63
C GLU A 6 3.10 12.16 -2.44
N PRO A 7 4.44 12.24 -2.37
CA PRO A 7 5.19 11.77 -1.21
C PRO A 7 4.73 12.45 0.08
N ASN A 8 4.08 11.69 0.97
CA ASN A 8 3.51 12.19 2.22
C ASN A 8 4.14 11.56 3.48
N LEU A 9 5.15 10.71 3.30
CA LEU A 9 5.87 10.09 4.41
C LEU A 9 6.96 11.05 4.91
N ALA A 10 6.93 11.38 6.20
CA ALA A 10 7.95 12.24 6.82
C ALA A 10 9.35 11.60 6.82
N ARG A 11 9.41 10.26 6.88
CA ARG A 11 10.64 9.46 6.84
C ARG A 11 10.41 8.26 5.92
N PRO A 12 10.54 8.45 4.59
CA PRO A 12 10.27 7.38 3.63
C PRO A 12 11.24 6.22 3.82
N ASP A 13 12.53 6.49 4.05
CA ASP A 13 13.57 5.47 4.18
C ASP A 13 13.30 4.51 5.34
N ASP A 14 13.01 5.02 6.54
CA ASP A 14 12.66 4.22 7.72
C ASP A 14 11.45 3.29 7.44
N PHE A 15 10.45 3.79 6.68
CA PHE A 15 9.27 3.00 6.35
C PHE A 15 9.58 1.91 5.31
N TYR A 16 10.39 2.23 4.29
CA TYR A 16 10.84 1.24 3.32
C TYR A 16 11.68 0.14 3.96
N GLU A 17 12.57 0.49 4.90
CA GLU A 17 13.34 -0.50 5.67
C GLU A 17 12.41 -1.42 6.47
N ALA A 18 11.43 -0.86 7.19
CA ALA A 18 10.44 -1.64 7.94
C ALA A 18 9.60 -2.55 7.03
N LEU A 19 9.25 -2.10 5.83
CA LEU A 19 8.55 -2.93 4.84
C LEU A 19 9.43 -4.10 4.36
N ILE A 20 10.71 -3.87 4.08
CA ILE A 20 11.63 -4.94 3.68
C ILE A 20 11.78 -5.95 4.82
N ASP A 21 11.95 -5.48 6.05
CA ASP A 21 12.08 -6.34 7.22
C ASP A 21 10.81 -7.13 7.52
N MET A 22 9.61 -6.59 7.23
CA MET A 22 8.36 -7.34 7.33
C MET A 22 8.34 -8.59 6.44
N HIS A 23 9.02 -8.53 5.29
CA HIS A 23 9.08 -9.64 4.34
C HIS A 23 10.23 -10.62 4.61
N ARG A 24 11.12 -10.31 5.56
CA ARG A 24 12.25 -11.17 5.90
C ARG A 24 11.72 -12.53 6.37
N ASP A 25 12.37 -13.59 5.89
CA ASP A 25 12.05 -14.99 6.20
C ASP A 25 10.66 -15.48 5.72
N LEU A 26 9.94 -14.69 4.91
CA LEU A 26 8.68 -15.10 4.29
C LEU A 26 8.92 -15.66 2.87
N ASP A 27 8.18 -16.71 2.52
CA ASP A 27 8.05 -17.12 1.12
C ASP A 27 7.15 -16.15 0.32
N ASP A 28 7.11 -16.30 -1.00
CA ASP A 28 6.32 -15.42 -1.87
C ASP A 28 4.83 -15.40 -1.50
N ALA A 29 4.24 -16.54 -1.13
CA ALA A 29 2.83 -16.62 -0.78
C ALA A 29 2.54 -15.93 0.56
N GLN A 30 3.41 -16.10 1.54
CA GLN A 30 3.36 -15.44 2.83
C GLN A 30 3.58 -13.93 2.73
N SER A 31 4.52 -13.51 1.88
CA SER A 31 4.79 -12.12 1.53
C SER A 31 3.55 -11.44 0.94
N GLN A 32 2.89 -12.08 -0.02
CA GLN A 32 1.62 -11.59 -0.58
C GLN A 32 0.50 -11.51 0.47
N ALA A 33 0.39 -12.52 1.35
CA ALA A 33 -0.58 -12.50 2.43
C ALA A 33 -0.33 -11.38 3.46
N ALA A 34 0.94 -11.12 3.79
CA ALA A 34 1.34 -10.02 4.67
C ALA A 34 0.97 -8.66 4.05
N ASN A 35 1.26 -8.46 2.77
CA ASN A 35 0.88 -7.25 2.03
C ASN A 35 -0.64 -7.05 1.98
N ALA A 36 -1.41 -8.09 1.67
CA ALA A 36 -2.87 -8.02 1.67
C ALA A 36 -3.41 -7.61 3.05
N ARG A 37 -2.84 -8.15 4.13
CA ARG A 37 -3.21 -7.78 5.49
C ARG A 37 -2.86 -6.34 5.82
N LEU A 38 -1.68 -5.86 5.43
CA LEU A 38 -1.27 -4.47 5.60
C LEU A 38 -2.23 -3.52 4.87
N ILE A 39 -2.58 -3.81 3.62
CA ILE A 39 -3.53 -3.02 2.83
C ILE A 39 -4.88 -2.93 3.54
N LEU A 40 -5.40 -4.04 4.06
CA LEU A 40 -6.69 -4.05 4.79
C LEU A 40 -6.63 -3.25 6.10
N LEU A 41 -5.51 -3.31 6.83
CA LEU A 41 -5.32 -2.51 8.04
C LEU A 41 -5.29 -1.02 7.73
N LEU A 42 -4.55 -0.61 6.69
CA LEU A 42 -4.49 0.78 6.23
C LEU A 42 -5.84 1.25 5.71
N ALA A 43 -6.57 0.40 4.98
CA ALA A 43 -7.91 0.70 4.49
C ALA A 43 -8.89 0.97 5.65
N ASN A 44 -8.82 0.14 6.70
CA ASN A 44 -9.62 0.34 7.91
C ASN A 44 -9.21 1.61 8.67
N HIS A 45 -7.91 1.94 8.71
CA HIS A 45 -7.43 3.18 9.32
C HIS A 45 -7.92 4.44 8.57
N ILE A 46 -7.94 4.40 7.24
CA ILE A 46 -8.46 5.49 6.39
C ILE A 46 -9.97 5.65 6.60
N GLY A 47 -10.74 4.56 6.61
CA GLY A 47 -12.18 4.53 6.92
C GLY A 47 -13.10 5.23 5.91
N ASP A 48 -12.56 5.92 4.89
CA ASP A 48 -13.31 6.68 3.89
C ASP A 48 -13.46 5.91 2.58
N HIS A 49 -14.69 5.49 2.27
CA HIS A 49 -15.00 4.63 1.12
C HIS A 49 -14.60 5.25 -0.23
N GLU A 50 -14.87 6.53 -0.43
CA GLU A 50 -14.54 7.23 -1.68
C GLU A 50 -13.03 7.32 -1.90
N THR A 51 -12.26 7.57 -0.82
CA THR A 51 -10.79 7.55 -0.86
C THR A 51 -10.28 6.18 -1.28
N LEU A 52 -10.82 5.11 -0.70
CA LEU A 52 -10.40 3.74 -1.01
C LEU A 52 -10.72 3.34 -2.45
N LEU A 53 -11.91 3.69 -2.95
CA LEU A 53 -12.27 3.48 -4.36
C LEU A 53 -11.36 4.27 -5.30
N SER A 54 -11.01 5.50 -4.95
CA SER A 54 -10.05 6.28 -5.74
C SER A 54 -8.67 5.61 -5.77
N ALA A 55 -8.19 5.11 -4.64
CA ALA A 55 -6.91 4.41 -4.55
C ALA A 55 -6.88 3.15 -5.42
N LEU A 56 -7.96 2.36 -5.40
CA LEU A 56 -8.07 1.15 -6.24
C LEU A 56 -8.03 1.47 -7.73
N ARG A 57 -8.73 2.53 -8.17
CA ARG A 57 -8.69 2.98 -9.57
C ARG A 57 -7.28 3.40 -9.97
N SER A 58 -6.64 4.25 -9.17
CA SER A 58 -5.27 4.73 -9.45
C SER A 58 -4.25 3.59 -9.49
N ALA A 59 -4.34 2.61 -8.58
CA ALA A 59 -3.47 1.43 -8.60
C ALA A 59 -3.65 0.60 -9.88
N ARG A 60 -4.90 0.41 -10.34
CA ARG A 60 -5.18 -0.32 -11.59
C ARG A 60 -4.66 0.42 -12.82
N GLU A 61 -4.81 1.74 -12.86
CA GLU A 61 -4.34 2.57 -13.97
C GLU A 61 -2.81 2.56 -14.09
N ALA A 62 -2.10 2.64 -12.96
CA ALA A 62 -0.63 2.60 -12.92
C ALA A 62 -0.07 1.29 -13.50
N GLU A 63 -0.67 0.15 -13.18
CA GLU A 63 -0.31 -1.15 -13.76
C GLU A 63 -0.54 -1.21 -15.27
N THR A 64 -1.65 -0.63 -15.76
CA THR A 64 -1.96 -0.62 -17.19
C THR A 64 -1.12 0.37 -18.00
N ALA A 65 -0.62 1.44 -17.37
CA ALA A 65 0.25 2.43 -18.02
C ALA A 65 1.71 1.97 -18.09
N SER A 66 2.09 1.00 -17.25
CA SER A 66 3.43 0.42 -17.20
C SER A 66 3.61 -0.83 -18.07
N ALA A 67 2.55 -1.23 -18.81
CA ALA A 67 2.50 -2.36 -19.74
C ALA A 67 2.47 -1.87 -21.20
#